data_AF-A0A7S4DJ82-F1
#
_entry.id   AF-A0A7S4DJ82-F1
#
_cell.length_a   1.000
_cell.length_b   1.000
_cell.length_c   1.000
_cell.angle_alpha   90.00
_cell.angle_beta   90.00
_cell.angle_gamma   90.00
#
_symmetry.space_group_name_H-M   'P 1'
#
loop_
_entity.id
_entity.type
_entity.pdbx_description
1 polymer ?
#
loop_
_entity_poly.entity_id
_entity_poly.type
_entity_poly.pdbx_seq_one_letter_code
_entity_poly.pdbx_strand_id
1 'polypeptide(L)'
;MRGLERFTTRVMNHDRMKKDPTVIRFLREQQLPQRNTIKSGTQAKKAFSMLSGIGSAMLNPFASEPTEGVETKEDKNCEEIESDAKKLHKILAALHAASSGQSKAEKDVTKTWLEMGHYLTELGRFEVDSSEEHFGGILAQIGKCCDRMSVCSAQCVDHSVLHLVEPLKVVYKLIEMALPHIRKKIG
;
A
#
# COMPACT_ATOMS: atom_id res chain seq x y z
N MET A 1 -7.25 -6.47 7.07
CA MET A 1 -6.92 -7.89 6.84
C MET A 1 -6.44 -8.23 5.42
N ARG A 2 -6.73 -7.42 4.38
CA ARG A 2 -6.34 -7.71 2.97
C ARG A 2 -4.85 -7.62 2.63
N GLY A 3 -4.06 -6.87 3.42
CA GLY A 3 -2.62 -6.75 3.21
C GLY A 3 -1.87 -8.07 3.40
N LEU A 4 -2.29 -8.87 4.38
CA LEU A 4 -1.73 -10.19 4.62
C LEU A 4 -2.11 -11.17 3.49
N GLU A 5 -3.36 -11.16 3.06
CA GLU A 5 -3.85 -11.95 1.92
C GLU A 5 -3.07 -11.65 0.63
N ARG A 6 -2.96 -10.38 0.23
CA ARG A 6 -2.17 -9.97 -0.94
C ARG A 6 -0.68 -10.30 -0.80
N PHE A 7 -0.15 -10.30 0.42
CA PHE A 7 1.23 -10.72 0.68
C PHE A 7 1.38 -12.23 0.52
N THR A 8 0.51 -13.03 1.14
CA THR A 8 0.54 -14.49 1.03
C THR A 8 0.32 -14.96 -0.40
N THR A 9 -0.58 -14.32 -1.16
CA THR A 9 -0.77 -14.63 -2.59
C THR A 9 0.51 -14.38 -3.40
N ARG A 10 1.21 -13.27 -3.15
CA ARG A 10 2.50 -12.99 -3.81
C ARG A 10 3.58 -14.00 -3.44
N VAL A 11 3.66 -14.38 -2.17
CA VAL A 11 4.60 -15.40 -1.68
C VAL A 11 4.31 -16.76 -2.33
N MET A 12 3.04 -17.17 -2.42
CA MET A 12 2.63 -18.44 -3.02
C MET A 12 2.83 -18.46 -4.55
N ASN A 13 2.72 -17.31 -5.21
CA ASN A 13 2.96 -17.18 -6.65
C ASN A 13 4.45 -17.06 -7.03
N HIS A 14 5.35 -16.89 -6.07
CA HIS A 14 6.78 -16.75 -6.34
C HIS A 14 7.51 -18.10 -6.20
N ASP A 15 8.14 -18.57 -7.28
CA ASP A 15 8.66 -19.94 -7.41
C ASP A 15 9.64 -20.38 -6.33
N ARG A 16 10.48 -19.46 -5.85
CA ARG A 16 11.42 -19.73 -4.76
C ARG A 16 10.80 -19.60 -3.37
N MET A 17 9.93 -18.61 -3.16
CA MET A 17 9.40 -18.29 -1.83
C MET A 17 8.32 -19.29 -1.41
N LYS A 18 7.53 -19.82 -2.36
CA LYS A 18 6.54 -20.87 -2.10
C LYS A 18 7.15 -22.19 -1.62
N LYS A 19 8.44 -22.41 -1.90
CA LYS A 19 9.21 -23.60 -1.51
C LYS A 19 10.06 -23.37 -0.26
N ASP A 20 10.10 -22.15 0.26
CA ASP A 20 10.93 -21.81 1.41
C ASP A 20 10.42 -22.54 2.67
N PRO A 21 11.25 -23.35 3.36
CA PRO A 21 10.82 -24.11 4.53
C PRO A 21 10.30 -23.25 5.68
N THR A 22 10.81 -22.03 5.84
CA THR A 22 10.40 -21.08 6.88
C THR A 22 9.01 -20.52 6.59
N VAL A 23 8.76 -20.16 5.32
CA VAL A 23 7.44 -19.71 4.85
C VAL A 23 6.41 -20.84 5.00
N ILE A 24 6.76 -22.05 4.57
CA ILE A 24 5.88 -23.22 4.69
C ILE A 24 5.56 -23.51 6.16
N ARG A 25 6.56 -23.45 7.06
CA ARG A 25 6.36 -23.64 8.49
C ARG A 25 5.43 -22.58 9.08
N PHE A 26 5.67 -21.30 8.78
CA PHE A 26 4.82 -20.19 9.22
C PHE A 26 3.36 -20.34 8.75
N LEU A 27 3.14 -20.81 7.52
CA LEU A 27 1.79 -21.01 6.98
C LEU A 27 1.11 -22.28 7.50
N ARG A 28 1.88 -23.31 7.90
CA ARG A 28 1.35 -24.60 8.38
C ARG A 28 1.19 -24.70 9.89
N GLU A 29 1.92 -23.93 10.68
CA GLU A 29 1.79 -23.86 12.14
C GLU A 29 0.51 -23.10 12.54
N GLN A 30 -0.65 -23.68 12.24
CA GLN A 30 -1.96 -23.26 12.75
C GLN A 30 -2.60 -24.30 13.70
N GLN A 31 -1.90 -25.38 14.03
CA GLN A 31 -2.41 -26.37 14.98
C GLN A 31 -1.55 -26.47 16.25
N LEU A 32 -2.19 -26.01 17.34
CA LEU A 32 -2.22 -26.52 18.72
C LEU A 32 -1.67 -25.62 19.85
N PRO A 33 -2.32 -25.71 21.03
CA PRO A 33 -2.34 -24.68 22.06
C PRO A 33 -1.19 -24.89 23.04
N GLN A 34 -0.32 -23.89 23.16
CA GLN A 34 0.28 -23.47 24.41
C GLN A 34 0.99 -22.16 24.13
N ARG A 35 0.20 -21.09 24.13
CA ARG A 35 0.72 -19.73 24.26
C ARG A 35 1.18 -19.56 25.71
N ASN A 36 2.26 -20.26 26.08
CA ASN A 36 2.95 -20.02 27.34
C ASN A 36 3.53 -18.62 27.25
N THR A 37 2.79 -17.67 27.82
CA THR A 37 3.27 -16.40 28.39
C THR A 37 4.61 -15.91 27.85
N ILE A 38 4.62 -15.38 26.63
CA ILE A 38 5.69 -14.49 26.19
C ILE A 38 5.15 -13.07 26.26
N LYS A 39 5.65 -12.35 27.26
CA LYS A 39 5.41 -10.93 27.51
C LYS A 39 5.65 -10.11 26.24
N SER A 40 4.80 -9.11 26.08
CA SER A 40 4.68 -8.14 24.99
C SER A 40 6.00 -7.53 24.49
N GLY A 41 6.08 -7.30 23.17
CA GLY A 41 6.80 -6.16 22.59
C GLY A 41 7.94 -6.46 21.64
N THR A 42 8.75 -7.51 21.89
CA THR A 42 10.06 -7.65 21.22
C THR A 42 10.12 -8.76 20.17
N GLN A 43 9.24 -9.77 20.24
CA GLN A 43 9.33 -10.94 19.35
C GLN A 43 8.59 -10.80 18.01
N ALA A 44 7.57 -9.94 17.89
CA ALA A 44 6.98 -9.64 16.58
C ALA A 44 8.01 -9.00 15.63
N LYS A 45 8.92 -8.18 16.18
CA LYS A 45 10.09 -7.66 15.46
C LYS A 45 11.10 -8.76 15.11
N LYS A 46 11.28 -9.80 15.94
CA LYS A 46 12.14 -10.96 15.61
C LYS A 46 11.55 -11.86 14.52
N ALA A 47 10.24 -12.10 14.50
CA ALA A 47 9.60 -12.85 13.42
C ALA A 47 9.66 -12.09 12.07
N PHE A 48 9.44 -10.76 12.10
CA PHE A 48 9.68 -9.90 10.93
C PHE A 48 11.17 -9.79 10.56
N SER A 49 12.08 -9.80 11.54
CA SER A 49 13.53 -9.80 11.35
C SER A 49 14.06 -11.12 10.79
N MET A 50 13.44 -12.26 11.14
CA MET A 50 13.74 -13.55 10.52
C MET A 50 13.28 -13.57 9.06
N LEU A 51 12.11 -13.00 8.75
CA LEU A 51 11.65 -12.80 7.36
C LEU A 51 12.53 -11.82 6.58
N SER A 52 13.07 -10.77 7.21
CA SER A 52 14.05 -9.88 6.57
C SER A 52 15.43 -10.53 6.39
N GLY A 53 15.74 -11.57 7.18
CA GLY A 53 16.98 -12.36 7.08
C GLY A 53 17.00 -13.33 5.89
N ILE A 54 15.84 -13.74 5.38
CA ILE A 54 15.73 -14.64 4.20
C ILE A 54 16.29 -13.95 2.93
N GLY A 55 16.20 -12.62 2.84
CA GLY A 55 16.82 -11.85 1.76
C GLY A 55 18.36 -11.89 1.76
N SER A 56 18.98 -12.24 2.89
CA SER A 56 20.45 -12.30 3.02
C SER A 56 21.01 -13.73 2.97
N ALA A 57 20.16 -14.76 3.14
CA ALA A 57 20.60 -16.17 3.20
C ALA A 57 20.59 -16.89 1.83
N MET A 58 20.09 -16.27 0.76
CA MET A 58 20.11 -16.84 -0.61
C MET A 58 21.37 -16.51 -1.42
N LEU A 59 22.39 -15.89 -0.82
CA LEU A 59 23.65 -15.52 -1.47
C LEU A 59 24.83 -16.24 -0.80
N ASN A 60 25.00 -17.54 -1.05
CA ASN A 60 26.34 -18.14 -1.23
C ASN A 60 26.27 -19.65 -1.52
N PRO A 61 26.78 -20.06 -2.70
CA PRO A 61 27.74 -21.16 -2.69
C PRO A 61 29.02 -20.90 -3.50
N PHE A 62 29.25 -19.69 -4.04
CA PHE A 62 30.46 -19.39 -4.79
C PHE A 62 31.18 -18.17 -4.21
N ALA A 63 31.94 -18.41 -3.14
CA ALA A 63 33.04 -17.54 -2.78
C ALA A 63 34.22 -17.88 -3.71
N SER A 64 34.21 -17.30 -4.91
CA SER A 64 35.40 -17.25 -5.76
C SER A 64 36.27 -16.07 -5.32
N GLU A 65 37.57 -16.31 -5.23
CA GLU A 65 38.61 -15.31 -4.89
C GLU A 65 38.49 -14.05 -5.76
N PRO A 66 38.92 -12.87 -5.24
CA PRO A 66 38.84 -11.62 -5.99
C PRO A 66 39.92 -11.60 -7.07
N THR A 67 39.63 -12.20 -8.23
CA THR A 67 40.30 -11.84 -9.47
C THR A 67 39.76 -10.49 -9.92
N GLU A 68 40.62 -9.50 -10.13
CA GLU A 68 40.29 -8.26 -10.84
C GLU A 68 39.68 -8.63 -12.20
N GLY A 69 38.35 -8.64 -12.25
CA GLY A 69 37.56 -9.12 -13.36
C GLY A 69 37.40 -8.04 -14.41
N VAL A 70 37.73 -8.36 -15.65
CA VAL A 70 37.35 -7.60 -16.84
C VAL A 70 35.82 -7.50 -16.88
N GLU A 71 35.26 -6.29 -17.05
CA GLU A 71 33.82 -6.06 -17.21
C GLU A 71 33.19 -7.11 -18.15
N THR A 72 32.29 -7.91 -17.60
CA THR A 72 31.58 -8.92 -18.35
C THR A 72 30.30 -8.34 -18.97
N LYS A 73 29.68 -9.07 -19.91
CA LYS A 73 28.35 -8.71 -20.43
C LYS A 73 27.28 -8.69 -19.33
N GLU A 74 27.50 -9.43 -18.25
CA GLU A 74 26.57 -9.51 -17.12
C GLU A 74 26.61 -8.24 -16.27
N ASP A 75 27.79 -7.61 -16.15
CA ASP A 75 27.95 -6.32 -15.46
C ASP A 75 27.22 -5.20 -16.20
N LYS A 76 27.39 -5.13 -17.53
CA LYS A 76 26.66 -4.17 -18.39
C LYS A 76 25.14 -4.36 -18.32
N ASN A 77 24.67 -5.61 -18.33
CA ASN A 77 23.26 -5.90 -18.14
C ASN A 77 22.76 -5.48 -16.74
N CYS A 78 23.58 -5.63 -15.70
CA CYS A 78 23.21 -5.20 -14.35
C CYS A 78 23.17 -3.67 -14.23
N GLU A 79 24.08 -2.94 -14.88
CA GLU A 79 24.06 -1.47 -14.97
C GLU A 79 22.84 -0.94 -15.72
N GLU A 80 22.48 -1.56 -16.85
CA GLU A 80 21.26 -1.24 -17.60
C GLU A 80 20.00 -1.46 -16.74
N ILE A 81 19.92 -2.62 -16.07
CA ILE A 81 18.83 -2.94 -15.15
C ILE A 81 18.79 -1.95 -13.97
N GLU A 82 19.94 -1.54 -13.44
CA GLU A 82 19.99 -0.53 -12.37
C GLU A 82 19.50 0.84 -12.84
N SER A 83 19.90 1.25 -14.04
CA SER A 83 19.46 2.50 -14.68
C SER A 83 17.95 2.51 -14.89
N ASP A 84 17.40 1.44 -15.43
CA ASP A 84 15.97 1.33 -15.70
C ASP A 84 15.15 1.18 -14.40
N ALA A 85 15.65 0.44 -13.42
CA ALA A 85 15.05 0.37 -12.09
C ALA A 85 15.03 1.75 -11.39
N LYS A 86 16.08 2.57 -11.54
CA LYS A 86 16.13 3.95 -11.03
C LYS A 86 15.09 4.84 -11.70
N LYS A 87 14.94 4.76 -13.04
CA LYS A 87 13.92 5.52 -13.78
C LYS A 87 12.52 5.10 -13.35
N LEU A 88 12.26 3.80 -13.29
CA LEU A 88 10.98 3.25 -12.88
C LEU A 88 10.63 3.63 -11.43
N HIS A 89 11.61 3.59 -10.52
CA HIS A 89 11.43 4.06 -9.14
C HIS A 89 11.00 5.52 -9.08
N LYS A 90 11.65 6.41 -9.86
CA LYS A 90 11.28 7.83 -9.92
C LYS A 90 9.85 8.03 -10.44
N ILE A 91 9.49 7.33 -11.51
CA ILE A 91 8.14 7.41 -12.10
C ILE A 91 7.09 6.92 -11.11
N LEU A 92 7.32 5.76 -10.47
CA LEU A 92 6.39 5.21 -9.48
C LEU A 92 6.28 6.07 -8.23
N ALA A 93 7.38 6.70 -7.79
CA ALA A 93 7.35 7.64 -6.67
C ALA A 93 6.47 8.85 -6.99
N ALA A 94 6.65 9.45 -8.17
CA ALA A 94 5.85 10.58 -8.63
C ALA A 94 4.36 10.19 -8.78
N LEU A 95 4.09 9.04 -9.39
CA LEU A 95 2.73 8.54 -9.57
C LEU A 95 2.05 8.24 -8.22
N HIS A 96 2.74 7.56 -7.30
CA HIS A 96 2.24 7.28 -5.96
C HIS A 96 1.96 8.57 -5.17
N ALA A 97 2.83 9.58 -5.27
CA ALA A 97 2.63 10.88 -4.63
C ALA A 97 1.40 11.60 -5.21
N ALA A 98 1.27 11.64 -6.54
CA ALA A 98 0.13 12.25 -7.22
C ALA A 98 -1.19 11.56 -6.85
N SER A 99 -1.27 10.24 -6.94
CA SER A 99 -2.49 9.48 -6.61
C SER A 99 -2.86 9.58 -5.13
N SER A 100 -1.87 9.61 -4.23
CA SER A 100 -2.11 9.82 -2.79
C SER A 100 -2.61 11.23 -2.49
N GLY A 101 -2.04 12.24 -3.15
CA GLY A 101 -2.46 13.64 -3.04
C GLY A 101 -3.89 13.84 -3.55
N GLN A 102 -4.22 13.27 -4.71
CA GLN A 102 -5.57 13.28 -5.27
C GLN A 102 -6.57 12.62 -4.31
N SER A 103 -6.25 11.43 -3.79
CA SER A 103 -7.13 10.73 -2.83
C SER A 103 -7.38 11.55 -1.57
N LYS A 104 -6.42 12.36 -1.13
CA LYS A 104 -6.60 13.27 0.01
C LYS A 104 -7.53 14.43 -0.36
N ALA A 105 -7.30 15.07 -1.50
CA ALA A 105 -8.15 16.17 -1.98
C ALA A 105 -9.61 15.72 -2.17
N GLU A 106 -9.84 14.52 -2.71
CA GLU A 106 -11.19 13.97 -2.87
C GLU A 106 -11.88 13.66 -1.52
N LYS A 107 -11.12 13.28 -0.47
CA LYS A 107 -11.67 13.18 0.89
C LYS A 107 -12.09 14.53 1.44
N ASP A 108 -11.31 15.58 1.17
CA ASP A 108 -11.66 16.93 1.59
C ASP A 108 -12.94 17.41 0.87
N VAL A 109 -13.07 17.17 -0.44
CA VAL A 109 -14.30 17.44 -1.21
C VAL A 109 -15.49 16.66 -0.64
N THR A 110 -15.30 15.39 -0.29
CA THR A 110 -16.33 14.54 0.33
C THR A 110 -16.83 15.14 1.65
N LYS A 111 -15.91 15.65 2.47
CA LYS A 111 -16.24 16.33 3.73
C LYS A 111 -17.02 17.63 3.47
N THR A 112 -16.60 18.42 2.49
CA THR A 112 -17.29 19.66 2.11
C THR A 112 -18.72 19.39 1.63
N TRP A 113 -18.96 18.33 0.87
CA TRP A 113 -20.32 17.92 0.49
C TRP A 113 -21.21 17.62 1.70
N LEU A 114 -20.67 16.94 2.71
CA LEU A 114 -21.40 16.62 3.93
C LEU A 114 -21.69 17.89 4.76
N GLU A 115 -20.71 18.77 4.91
CA GLU A 115 -20.89 20.05 5.61
C GLU A 115 -21.93 20.93 4.92
N MET A 116 -21.87 21.04 3.59
CA MET A 116 -22.87 21.74 2.79
C MET A 116 -24.26 21.13 2.97
N GLY A 117 -24.36 19.79 2.97
CA GLY A 117 -25.62 19.09 3.19
C GLY A 117 -26.24 19.37 4.55
N HIS A 118 -25.41 19.37 5.60
CA HIS A 118 -25.80 19.74 6.96
C HIS A 118 -26.33 21.18 7.03
N TYR A 119 -25.57 22.16 6.53
CA TYR A 119 -25.99 23.57 6.61
C TYR A 119 -27.27 23.86 5.81
N LEU A 120 -27.44 23.24 4.64
CA LEU A 120 -28.68 23.39 3.86
C LEU A 120 -29.88 22.76 4.55
N THR A 121 -29.68 21.64 5.25
CA THR A 121 -30.74 21.01 6.03
C THR A 121 -31.13 21.86 7.23
N GLU A 122 -30.17 22.44 7.96
CA GLU A 122 -30.43 23.34 9.08
C GLU A 122 -31.09 24.64 8.64
N LEU A 123 -30.62 25.25 7.55
CA LEU A 123 -31.25 26.43 6.96
C LEU A 123 -32.69 26.12 6.52
N GLY A 124 -32.91 24.95 5.91
CA GLY A 124 -34.24 24.50 5.55
C GLY A 124 -35.18 24.37 6.74
N ARG A 125 -34.70 23.88 7.90
CA ARG A 125 -35.49 23.83 9.14
C ARG A 125 -35.86 25.21 9.65
N PHE A 126 -34.88 26.12 9.68
CA PHE A 126 -35.10 27.50 10.11
C PHE A 126 -36.16 28.21 9.24
N GLU A 127 -36.15 27.99 7.92
CA GLU A 127 -37.13 28.62 7.02
C GLU A 127 -38.54 28.02 7.11
N VAL A 128 -38.66 26.72 7.46
CA VAL A 128 -39.98 26.14 7.77
C VAL A 128 -40.57 26.80 9.02
N ASP A 129 -39.75 27.04 10.03
CA ASP A 129 -40.16 27.71 11.26
C ASP A 129 -40.47 29.22 11.03
N SER A 130 -39.91 29.83 9.98
CA SER A 130 -40.07 31.25 9.61
C SER A 130 -41.30 31.56 8.75
N SER A 131 -42.14 30.57 8.44
CA SER A 131 -43.34 30.61 7.57
C SER A 131 -43.14 30.39 6.06
N GLU A 132 -41.92 30.07 5.61
CA GLU A 132 -41.61 29.71 4.22
C GLU A 132 -41.42 28.19 4.04
N GLU A 133 -42.47 27.41 4.36
CA GLU A 133 -42.43 25.94 4.37
C GLU A 133 -41.95 25.32 3.05
N HIS A 134 -42.34 25.89 1.90
CA HIS A 134 -41.95 25.38 0.59
C HIS A 134 -40.45 25.57 0.32
N PHE A 135 -39.91 26.75 0.62
CA PHE A 135 -38.50 27.05 0.41
C PHE A 135 -37.61 26.26 1.37
N GLY A 136 -38.00 26.18 2.65
CA GLY A 136 -37.31 25.37 3.65
C GLY A 136 -37.30 23.87 3.29
N GLY A 137 -38.42 23.36 2.76
CA GLY A 137 -38.51 22.00 2.22
C GLY A 137 -37.55 21.74 1.06
N ILE A 138 -37.40 22.69 0.13
CA ILE A 138 -36.43 22.59 -0.98
C ILE A 138 -35.00 22.54 -0.45
N LEU A 139 -34.63 23.44 0.46
CA LEU A 139 -33.28 23.48 1.05
C LEU A 139 -32.94 22.16 1.76
N ALA A 140 -33.88 21.60 2.52
CA ALA A 140 -33.69 20.30 3.16
C ALA A 140 -33.54 19.15 2.16
N GLN A 141 -34.21 19.21 0.99
CA GLN A 141 -33.99 18.21 -0.08
C GLN A 141 -32.63 18.36 -0.75
N ILE A 142 -32.18 19.58 -1.01
CA ILE A 142 -30.83 19.83 -1.55
C ILE A 142 -29.79 19.33 -0.55
N GLY A 143 -29.99 19.59 0.75
CA GLY A 143 -29.13 19.08 1.82
C GLY A 143 -28.97 17.55 1.78
N LYS A 144 -30.09 16.82 1.70
CA LYS A 144 -30.07 15.36 1.52
C LYS A 144 -29.39 14.91 0.23
N CYS A 145 -29.45 15.69 -0.84
CA CYS A 145 -28.75 15.39 -2.08
C CYS A 145 -27.23 15.51 -1.89
N CYS A 146 -26.77 16.58 -1.23
CA CYS A 146 -25.37 16.78 -0.87
C CYS A 146 -24.83 15.63 0.01
N ASP A 147 -25.61 15.17 1.00
CA ASP A 147 -25.25 14.01 1.83
C ASP A 147 -25.04 12.74 0.99
N ARG A 148 -25.95 12.48 0.04
CA ARG A 148 -25.81 11.34 -0.89
C ARG A 148 -24.58 11.48 -1.77
N MET A 149 -24.30 12.68 -2.28
CA MET A 149 -23.11 12.96 -3.06
C MET A 149 -21.83 12.73 -2.25
N SER A 150 -21.82 13.11 -0.96
CA SER A 150 -20.73 12.80 -0.05
C SER A 150 -20.50 11.28 0.06
N VAL A 151 -21.56 10.49 0.27
CA VAL A 151 -21.45 9.02 0.35
C VAL A 151 -20.88 8.42 -0.95
N CYS A 152 -21.40 8.84 -2.12
CA CYS A 152 -20.89 8.37 -3.42
C CYS A 152 -19.41 8.74 -3.60
N SER A 153 -19.05 9.98 -3.25
CA SER A 153 -17.68 10.48 -3.32
C SER A 153 -16.74 9.69 -2.42
N ALA A 154 -17.14 9.38 -1.18
CA ALA A 154 -16.39 8.54 -0.25
C ALA A 154 -16.12 7.15 -0.84
N GLN A 155 -17.12 6.53 -1.47
CA GLN A 155 -16.98 5.21 -2.10
C GLN A 155 -16.00 5.23 -3.28
N CYS A 156 -16.04 6.27 -4.11
CA CYS A 156 -15.10 6.45 -5.21
C CYS A 156 -13.65 6.60 -4.70
N VAL A 157 -13.45 7.38 -3.64
CA VAL A 157 -12.14 7.52 -2.99
C VAL A 157 -11.64 6.18 -2.46
N ASP A 158 -12.47 5.45 -1.71
CA ASP A 158 -12.08 4.17 -1.14
C ASP A 158 -11.73 3.14 -2.23
N HIS A 159 -12.50 3.14 -3.32
CA HIS A 159 -12.21 2.35 -4.51
C HIS A 159 -10.86 2.73 -5.13
N SER A 160 -10.61 4.03 -5.35
CA SER A 160 -9.34 4.53 -5.89
C SER A 160 -8.15 4.15 -5.01
N VAL A 161 -8.27 4.32 -3.69
CA VAL A 161 -7.23 3.94 -2.74
C VAL A 161 -6.93 2.44 -2.83
N LEU A 162 -7.97 1.60 -2.87
CA LEU A 162 -7.85 0.15 -2.87
C LEU A 162 -7.26 -0.42 -4.16
N HIS A 163 -7.62 0.16 -5.30
CA HIS A 163 -7.31 -0.37 -6.64
C HIS A 163 -6.16 0.34 -7.34
N LEU A 164 -5.76 1.54 -6.89
CA LEU A 164 -4.66 2.30 -7.48
C LEU A 164 -3.56 2.60 -6.46
N VAL A 165 -3.88 3.31 -5.37
CA VAL A 165 -2.86 3.82 -4.43
C VAL A 165 -2.13 2.70 -3.70
N GLU A 166 -2.87 1.73 -3.16
CA GLU A 166 -2.28 0.59 -2.45
C GLU A 166 -1.40 -0.30 -3.35
N PRO A 167 -1.84 -0.73 -4.56
CA PRO A 167 -0.97 -1.44 -5.49
C PRO A 167 0.29 -0.66 -5.87
N LEU A 168 0.17 0.63 -6.18
CA LEU A 168 1.32 1.47 -6.51
C LEU A 168 2.33 1.53 -5.37
N LYS A 169 1.87 1.70 -4.13
CA LYS A 169 2.72 1.69 -2.93
C LYS A 169 3.50 0.39 -2.79
N VAL A 170 2.86 -0.73 -3.12
CA VAL A 170 3.49 -2.05 -3.09
C VAL A 170 4.60 -2.17 -4.14
N VAL A 171 4.31 -1.82 -5.40
CA VAL A 171 5.29 -1.91 -6.48
C VAL A 171 6.46 -0.95 -6.23
N TYR A 172 6.16 0.28 -5.83
CA TYR A 172 7.15 1.29 -5.43
C TYR A 172 8.13 0.73 -4.39
N LYS A 173 7.62 0.14 -3.29
CA LYS A 173 8.46 -0.45 -2.23
C LYS A 173 9.28 -1.65 -2.71
N LEU A 174 8.76 -2.46 -3.63
CA LEU A 174 9.50 -3.60 -4.18
C LEU A 174 10.74 -3.14 -4.94
N ILE A 175 10.61 -2.09 -5.76
CA ILE A 175 11.73 -1.53 -6.51
C ILE A 175 12.71 -0.82 -5.57
N GLU A 176 12.21 -0.08 -4.59
CA GLU A 176 13.02 0.55 -3.54
C GLU A 176 13.90 -0.49 -2.81
N MET A 177 13.34 -1.66 -2.48
CA MET A 177 14.10 -2.77 -1.88
C MET A 177 15.05 -3.45 -2.87
N ALA A 178 14.69 -3.56 -4.15
CA ALA A 178 15.50 -4.25 -5.16
C ALA A 178 16.77 -3.46 -5.56
N LEU A 179 16.69 -2.12 -5.60
CA LEU A 179 17.79 -1.26 -6.03
C LEU A 179 19.11 -1.49 -5.26
N PRO A 180 19.12 -1.56 -3.91
CA PRO A 180 20.32 -1.91 -3.15
C PRO A 180 20.89 -3.30 -3.48
N HIS A 181 20.04 -4.27 -3.82
CA HIS A 181 20.49 -5.63 -4.18
C HIS A 181 21.11 -5.68 -5.57
N ILE A 182 20.61 -4.88 -6.52
CA ILE A 182 21.21 -4.74 -7.85
C ILE A 182 22.60 -4.10 -7.73
N ARG A 183 22.75 -3.04 -6.91
CA ARG A 183 24.06 -2.40 -6.65
C ARG A 183 25.09 -3.35 -6.07
N LYS A 184 24.71 -4.18 -5.11
CA LYS A 184 25.58 -5.19 -4.48
C LYS A 184 26.04 -6.31 -5.41
N LYS A 185 25.46 -6.41 -6.62
CA LYS A 185 25.89 -7.39 -7.63
C LYS A 185 26.87 -6.80 -8.64
N ILE A 186 26.96 -5.46 -8.74
CA ILE A 186 27.82 -4.74 -9.69
C ILE A 186 29.17 -4.38 -9.07
N GLY A 187 29.26 -4.31 -7.73
CA GLY A 187 30.50 -4.08 -6.99
C GLY A 187 30.72 -5.13 -5.93
#